data_AF-A0A6B0WP96-F1
#
_entry.id   AF-A0A6B0WP96-F1
#
_cell.length_a   1.000
_cell.length_b   1.000
_cell.length_c   1.000
_cell.angle_alpha   90.00
_cell.angle_beta   90.00
_cell.angle_gamma   90.00
#
_symmetry.space_group_name_H-M   'P 1'
#
loop_
_entity.id
_entity.type
_entity.pdbx_description
1 polymer ?
#
loop_
_entity_poly.entity_id
_entity_poly.type
_entity_poly.pdbx_seq_one_letter_code
_entity_poly.pdbx_strand_id
1 'polypeptide(L)' 'MVDKRHDISERLSTIAEEIADLALESLRDSIEAGATKASQGEKRLTQARRAVEKAAHLLRSDLSDS' A
#
# COMPACT_ATOMS: atom_id res chain seq x y z
N MET A 1 13.71 8.14 20.16
CA MET A 1 13.94 7.52 18.83
C MET A 1 12.85 6.52 18.43
N VAL A 2 12.26 5.80 19.38
CA VAL A 2 11.08 4.92 19.19
C VAL A 2 9.91 5.62 18.47
N ASP A 3 9.63 6.86 18.87
CA ASP A 3 8.54 7.68 18.33
C ASP A 3 8.62 7.91 16.82
N LYS A 4 9.83 8.14 16.29
CA LYS A 4 10.02 8.48 14.88
C LYS A 4 9.82 7.28 13.95
N ARG A 5 10.21 6.07 14.38
CA ARG A 5 9.95 4.85 13.59
C ARG A 5 8.47 4.52 13.58
N HIS A 6 7.80 4.72 14.71
CA HIS A 6 6.36 4.52 14.82
C HIS A 6 5.59 5.51 13.94
N ASP A 7 5.88 6.82 14.02
CA ASP A 7 5.30 7.86 13.13
C ASP A 7 5.47 7.52 11.65
N ILE A 8 6.68 7.13 11.24
CA ILE A 8 6.93 6.71 9.84
C ILE A 8 6.07 5.47 9.50
N SER A 9 5.95 4.50 10.40
CA SER A 9 5.14 3.30 10.16
C SER A 9 3.65 3.61 10.02
N GLU A 10 3.12 4.58 10.76
CA GLU A 10 1.72 5.02 10.66
C GLU A 10 1.48 5.75 9.35
N ARG A 11 2.36 6.69 8.98
CA ARG A 11 2.30 7.39 7.69
C ARG A 11 2.38 6.43 6.51
N LEU A 12 3.22 5.40 6.59
CA LEU A 12 3.27 4.36 5.56
C LEU A 12 1.96 3.55 5.52
N SER A 13 1.34 3.26 6.66
CA SER A 13 0.01 2.61 6.67
C SER A 13 -1.05 3.48 5.98
N THR A 14 -1.09 4.78 6.25
CA THR A 14 -1.99 5.72 5.56
C THR A 14 -1.74 5.73 4.04
N ILE A 15 -0.47 5.81 3.62
CA ILE A 15 -0.12 5.76 2.19
C ILE A 15 -0.54 4.42 1.56
N ALA A 16 -0.45 3.30 2.29
CA ALA A 16 -0.91 2.01 1.78
C ALA A 16 -2.44 1.99 1.56
N GLU A 17 -3.21 2.64 2.43
CA GLU A 17 -4.66 2.82 2.26
C GLU A 17 -4.96 3.69 1.03
N GLU A 18 -4.28 4.83 0.87
CA GLU A 18 -4.43 5.70 -0.30
C GLU A 18 -4.11 4.95 -1.62
N ILE A 19 -3.06 4.12 -1.65
CA ILE A 19 -2.75 3.28 -2.81
C ILE A 19 -3.84 2.22 -3.04
N ALA A 20 -4.47 1.70 -1.98
CA ALA A 20 -5.58 0.76 -2.11
C ALA A 20 -6.78 1.42 -2.79
N ASP A 21 -7.12 2.64 -2.39
CA ASP A 21 -8.23 3.40 -2.97
C ASP A 21 -7.97 3.69 -4.45
N LEU A 22 -6.77 4.12 -4.80
CA LEU A 22 -6.36 4.30 -6.21
C LEU A 22 -6.45 2.99 -7.02
N ALA A 23 -6.09 1.85 -6.42
CA ALA A 23 -6.21 0.56 -7.09
C ALA A 23 -7.68 0.16 -7.31
N LEU A 24 -8.56 0.48 -6.36
CA LEU A 24 -10.00 0.24 -6.47
C LEU A 24 -10.64 1.14 -7.53
N GLU A 25 -10.29 2.42 -7.57
CA GLU A 25 -10.73 3.35 -8.62
C GLU A 25 -10.30 2.84 -10.00
N SER A 26 -9.00 2.53 -10.17
CA SER A 26 -8.49 2.00 -11.43
C SER A 26 -9.17 0.69 -11.85
N LEU A 27 -9.51 -0.19 -10.90
CA LEU A 27 -10.23 -1.43 -11.19
C LEU A 27 -11.67 -1.15 -11.65
N ARG A 28 -12.36 -0.19 -11.02
CA ARG A 28 -13.73 0.21 -11.41
C ARG A 28 -13.74 0.76 -12.83
N ASP A 29 -12.82 1.66 -13.16
CA ASP A 29 -12.68 2.24 -14.50
C ASP A 29 -12.42 1.16 -15.55
N SER A 30 -11.55 0.19 -15.24
CA SER A 30 -11.28 -0.95 -16.11
C SER A 30 -12.51 -1.83 -16.35
N ILE A 31 -13.30 -2.08 -15.30
CA ILE A 31 -14.56 -2.85 -15.42
C ILE A 31 -15.56 -2.10 -16.31
N GLU A 32 -15.71 -0.79 -16.12
CA GLU A 32 -16.58 0.05 -16.94
C GLU A 32 -16.14 0.07 -18.41
N ALA A 33 -14.83 0.06 -18.66
CA ALA A 33 -14.25 -0.05 -19.99
C ALA A 33 -14.33 -1.48 -20.60
N GLY A 34 -14.90 -2.46 -19.90
CA GLY A 34 -15.05 -3.85 -20.37
C GLY A 34 -13.77 -4.68 -20.31
N ALA A 35 -12.80 -4.31 -19.47
CA ALA A 35 -11.57 -5.08 -19.30
C ALA A 35 -11.85 -6.44 -18.65
N THR A 36 -11.24 -7.49 -19.21
CA THR A 36 -11.38 -8.88 -18.71
C THR A 36 -10.20 -9.33 -17.86
N LYS A 37 -9.18 -8.49 -17.70
CA LYS A 37 -7.95 -8.78 -16.96
C LYS A 37 -7.35 -7.52 -16.36
N ALA A 38 -6.61 -7.71 -15.29
CA ALA A 38 -5.97 -6.60 -14.61
C ALA A 38 -4.93 -5.89 -15.51
N SER A 39 -4.99 -4.57 -15.54
CA SER A 39 -4.05 -3.74 -16.30
C SER A 39 -2.66 -3.76 -15.66
N GLN A 40 -1.64 -3.38 -16.43
CA GLN A 40 -0.28 -3.25 -15.87
C GLN A 40 -0.20 -2.14 -14.82
N GLY A 41 -1.07 -1.12 -14.89
CA GLY A 41 -1.19 -0.07 -13.88
C GLY A 41 -1.72 -0.61 -12.55
N GLU A 42 -2.80 -1.38 -12.58
CA GLU A 42 -3.40 -1.99 -11.38
C GLU A 42 -2.43 -2.94 -10.67
N LYS A 43 -1.68 -3.73 -11.45
CA LYS A 43 -0.64 -4.61 -10.89
C LYS A 43 0.46 -3.82 -10.21
N ARG A 44 0.87 -2.68 -10.79
CA ARG A 44 1.87 -1.78 -10.20
C ARG A 44 1.36 -1.14 -8.91
N LEU A 45 0.10 -0.70 -8.87
CA LEU A 45 -0.51 -0.16 -7.65
C LEU A 45 -0.55 -1.21 -6.54
N THR A 46 -0.97 -2.44 -6.86
CA THR A 46 -0.97 -3.56 -5.90
C THR A 46 0.43 -3.88 -5.38
N GLN A 47 1.44 -3.87 -6.26
CA GLN A 47 2.82 -4.10 -5.88
C GLN A 47 3.36 -2.99 -4.98
N ALA A 48 3.10 -1.73 -5.33
CA ALA A 48 3.51 -0.58 -4.54
C ALA A 48 2.90 -0.64 -3.13
N ARG A 49 1.60 -0.93 -3.04
CA ARG A 49 0.90 -1.09 -1.76
C ARG A 49 1.57 -2.12 -0.86
N ARG A 50 1.83 -3.32 -1.39
CA ARG A 50 2.47 -4.41 -0.65
C ARG A 50 3.88 -4.04 -0.19
N ALA A 51 4.64 -3.31 -1.00
CA ALA A 51 5.97 -2.83 -0.62
C ALA A 51 5.90 -1.84 0.55
N VAL A 52 4.93 -0.93 0.52
CA VAL A 52 4.68 0.05 1.60
C VAL A 52 4.21 -0.64 2.89
N GLU A 53 3.25 -1.55 2.79
CA GLU A 53 2.78 -2.38 3.94
C GLU A 53 3.94 -3.14 4.59
N LYS A 54 4.81 -3.74 3.76
CA LYS A 54 6.00 -4.45 4.24
C LYS A 54 6.97 -3.51 4.96
N ALA A 55 7.24 -2.33 4.41
CA ALA A 55 8.10 -1.34 5.05
C ALA A 55 7.53 -0.89 6.41
N ALA A 56 6.22 -0.62 6.48
CA ALA A 56 5.53 -0.27 7.71
C ALA A 56 5.62 -1.40 8.76
N HIS A 57 5.48 -2.65 8.34
CA HIS A 57 5.61 -3.81 9.21
C HIS A 57 7.03 -3.97 9.77
N LEU A 58 8.07 -3.83 8.93
CA LEU A 58 9.47 -3.93 9.38
C LEU A 58 9.83 -2.87 10.42
N LEU A 59 9.32 -1.64 10.25
CA LEU A 59 9.52 -0.57 11.24
C LEU A 59 8.82 -0.85 12.58
N ARG A 60 7.77 -1.68 12.58
CA ARG A 60 7.05 -2.13 13.78
C ARG A 60 7.66 -3.38 14.42
N SER A 61 8.16 -4.34 13.64
CA SER A 61 8.82 -5.54 14.18
C SER A 61 10.11 -5.18 14.92
N ASP A 62 10.88 -4.22 14.39
CA ASP A 62 12.06 -3.69 15.08
C ASP A 62 11.73 -2.94 16.39
N LEU A 63 10.44 -2.73 16.71
CA LEU A 63 9.96 -2.19 17.98
C LEU A 63 9.53 -3.28 18.97
N SER A 64 9.19 -4.50 18.52
CA SER A 64 8.81 -5.61 19.41
C SER A 64 10.01 -6.40 19.93
N ASP A 65 11.14 -6.34 19.22
CA ASP A 65 12.38 -7.06 19.54
C ASP A 65 13.40 -6.22 20.36
N SER A 66 13.03 -5.00 20.79
CA SER A 66 13.86 -4.07 21.59
C SER A 66 13.22 -3.72 22.93
#